data_AF-A0A1F2U2F8-F1
#
_entry.id   AF-A0A1F2U2F8-F1
#
_cell.length_a   1.000
_cell.length_b   1.000
_cell.length_c   1.000
_cell.angle_alpha   90.00
_cell.angle_beta   90.00
_cell.angle_gamma   90.00
#
_symmetry.space_group_name_H-M   'P 1'
#
loop_
_entity.id
_entity.type
_entity.pdbx_description
1 polymer ?
#
loop_
_entity_poly.entity_id
_entity_poly.type
_entity_poly.pdbx_seq_one_letter_code
_entity_poly.pdbx_strand_id
1 'polypeptide(L)' 'MADFASSLGPLGKPLDFVQQSQSLRGGRTLRSFRVRFAQKTLRVWTFTMPDGKLEQYMVAAAG' A
#
# COMPACT_ATOMS: atom_id res chain seq x y z
N MET A 1 10.58 -5.68 9.25
CA MET A 1 9.33 -5.23 9.93
C MET A 1 9.55 -3.98 10.78
N ALA A 2 10.66 -3.87 11.52
CA ALA A 2 10.99 -2.69 12.33
C ALA A 2 10.98 -1.37 11.52
N ASP A 3 11.46 -1.39 10.27
CA ASP A 3 11.49 -0.20 9.39
C ASP A 3 10.12 0.40 9.09
N PHE A 4 9.09 -0.44 8.94
CA PHE A 4 7.73 0.07 8.70
C PHE A 4 7.14 0.68 9.97
N ALA A 5 7.40 0.09 11.14
CA ALA A 5 6.91 0.63 12.40
C ALA A 5 7.54 1.99 12.71
N SER A 6 8.86 2.13 12.53
CA SER A 6 9.58 3.39 12.79
C SER A 6 9.27 4.48 11.76
N SER A 7 8.97 4.12 10.50
CA SER A 7 8.67 5.10 9.45
C SER A 7 7.19 5.48 9.32
N LEU A 8 6.28 4.51 9.45
CA LEU A 8 4.83 4.74 9.31
C LEU A 8 4.16 5.06 10.64
N GLY A 9 4.68 4.52 11.76
CA GLY A 9 4.11 4.74 13.09
C GLY A 9 3.94 6.22 13.45
N PRO A 10 4.96 7.09 13.23
CA PRO A 10 4.85 8.52 13.49
C PRO A 10 3.79 9.26 12.67
N LEU A 11 3.30 8.69 11.55
CA LEU A 11 2.24 9.30 10.74
C LEU A 11 0.86 9.22 11.42
N GLY A 12 0.73 8.38 12.47
CA GLY A 12 -0.53 8.18 13.18
C GLY A 12 -1.54 7.34 12.41
N LYS A 13 -2.83 7.52 12.73
CA LYS A 13 -3.91 6.81 12.04
C LYS A 13 -4.17 7.42 10.66
N PRO A 14 -4.36 6.61 9.61
CA PRO A 14 -4.87 7.12 8.34
C PRO A 14 -6.22 7.80 8.53
N LEU A 15 -6.40 8.93 7.86
CA LEU A 15 -7.70 9.58 7.68
C LEU A 15 -8.56 8.83 6.66
N ASP A 16 -7.93 8.17 5.70
CA ASP A 16 -8.61 7.47 4.61
C ASP A 16 -7.69 6.42 3.97
N PHE A 17 -8.29 5.32 3.50
CA PHE A 17 -7.59 4.23 2.85
C PHE A 17 -8.47 3.67 1.73
N VAL A 18 -8.13 4.00 0.48
CA VAL A 18 -9.00 3.68 -0.67
C VAL A 18 -8.22 3.01 -1.78
N GLN A 19 -8.73 1.90 -2.30
CA GLN A 19 -8.20 1.28 -3.52
C GLN A 19 -8.44 2.21 -4.70
N GLN A 20 -7.37 2.55 -5.42
CA GLN A 20 -7.43 3.41 -6.60
C GLN A 20 -7.53 2.60 -7.89
N SER A 21 -6.85 1.46 -7.95
CA SER A 21 -6.83 0.64 -9.16
C SER A 21 -6.54 -0.83 -8.86
N GLN A 22 -6.91 -1.67 -9.82
CA GLN A 22 -6.60 -3.09 -9.86
C GLN A 22 -6.29 -3.51 -11.29
N SER A 23 -5.29 -4.37 -11.46
CA SER A 23 -4.97 -4.97 -12.75
C SER A 23 -4.37 -6.36 -12.59
N LEU A 24 -4.42 -7.16 -13.65
CA LEU A 24 -3.71 -8.44 -13.71
C LEU A 24 -2.37 -8.24 -14.42
N ARG A 25 -1.28 -8.72 -13.81
CA ARG A 25 0.07 -8.72 -14.39
C ARG A 25 0.75 -10.05 -14.14
N GLY A 26 1.05 -10.79 -15.21
CA GLY A 26 1.80 -12.04 -15.14
C GLY A 26 1.22 -13.04 -14.14
N GLY A 27 -0.08 -13.30 -14.23
CA GLY A 27 -0.81 -14.23 -13.34
C GLY A 27 -1.08 -13.71 -11.92
N ARG A 28 -0.72 -12.46 -11.61
CA ARG A 28 -0.87 -11.86 -10.28
C ARG A 28 -1.83 -10.69 -10.31
N THR A 29 -2.48 -10.43 -9.19
CA THR A 29 -3.31 -9.24 -9.02
C THR A 29 -2.48 -8.12 -8.42
N LEU A 30 -2.29 -7.04 -9.18
CA LEU A 30 -1.79 -5.77 -8.68
C LEU A 30 -2.96 -4.92 -8.18
N ARG A 31 -2.89 -4.45 -6.94
CA ARG A 31 -3.79 -3.43 -6.41
C ARG A 31 -2.98 -2.21 -5.98
N SER A 32 -3.51 -1.02 -6.23
CA SER A 32 -2.94 0.23 -5.70
C SER A 32 -3.95 0.92 -4.80
N PHE A 33 -3.45 1.50 -3.72
CA PHE A 33 -4.23 2.20 -2.71
C PHE A 33 -3.63 3.59 -2.46
N ARG A 34 -4.51 4.54 -2.20
CA ARG A 34 -4.16 5.85 -1.66
C ARG A 34 -4.47 5.84 -0.17
N VAL A 35 -3.49 6.20 0.63
CA VAL A 35 -3.60 6.28 2.09
C VAL A 35 -3.32 7.71 2.50
N ARG A 36 -4.31 8.39 3.07
CA ARG A 36 -4.16 9.79 3.52
C ARG A 36 -3.93 9.83 5.02
N PHE A 37 -2.94 10.59 5.44
CA PHE A 37 -2.69 11.00 6.82
C PHE A 37 -2.88 12.50 6.93
N ALA A 38 -2.84 13.04 8.14
CA ALA A 38 -3.03 14.48 8.38
C ALA A 38 -2.03 15.36 7.60
N GLN A 39 -0.78 14.91 7.46
CA GLN A 39 0.30 15.69 6.84
C GLN A 39 0.96 15.03 5.63
N LYS A 40 0.52 13.82 5.25
CA LYS A 40 1.16 13.05 4.18
C LYS A 40 0.16 12.17 3.47
N THR A 41 0.31 12.03 2.16
CA THR A 41 -0.38 10.99 1.40
C THR A 41 0.64 9.97 0.94
N LEU A 42 0.31 8.69 1.13
CA LEU A 42 1.10 7.57 0.65
C LEU A 42 0.36 6.84 -0.46
N ARG A 43 1.16 6.26 -1.35
CA ARG A 43 0.70 5.24 -2.29
C ARG A 43 1.20 3.89 -1.80
N VAL A 44 0.28 2.95 -1.69
CA VAL A 44 0.57 1.55 -1.38
C VAL A 44 0.22 0.72 -2.60
N TRP A 45 1.02 -0.30 -2.89
CA TRP A 45 0.67 -1.29 -3.91
C TRP A 45 1.06 -2.68 -3.46
N THR A 46 0.24 -3.63 -3.86
CA THR A 46 0.40 -5.04 -3.52
C THR A 46 0.36 -5.90 -4.76
N PHE A 47 1.23 -6.89 -4.83
CA PHE A 47 1.09 -8.01 -5.75
C PHE A 47 0.61 -9.23 -4.97
N THR A 48 -0.52 -9.79 -5.38
CA THR A 48 -1.13 -10.97 -4.76
C THR A 48 -1.10 -12.13 -5.75
N MET A 49 -0.66 -13.29 -5.29
CA MET A 49 -0.70 -14.54 -6.05
C MET A 49 -2.14 -15.07 -6.13
N PRO A 50 -2.46 -15.97 -7.09
CA PRO A 50 -3.79 -16.57 -7.21
C PRO A 50 -4.27 -17.30 -5.95
N ASP A 51 -3.35 -17.80 -5.13
CA ASP A 51 -3.65 -18.44 -3.84
C ASP A 51 -3.96 -17.45 -2.70
N GLY A 52 -3.99 -16.15 -3.01
CA GLY A 52 -4.28 -15.08 -2.06
C GLY A 52 -3.09 -14.58 -1.25
N LYS A 53 -1.89 -15.17 -1.39
CA LYS A 53 -0.71 -14.70 -0.66
C LYS A 53 -0.15 -13.42 -1.28
N LEU A 54 0.33 -12.52 -0.42
CA LEU A 54 1.10 -11.35 -0.85
C LEU A 54 2.51 -11.78 -1.26
N GLU A 55 2.89 -11.45 -2.49
CA GLU A 55 4.26 -11.57 -2.97
C GLU A 55 5.04 -10.27 -2.68
N GLN A 56 4.37 -9.13 -2.83
CA GLN A 56 4.97 -7.81 -2.59
C GLN A 56 4.00 -6.88 -1.89
N TYR A 57 4.56 -6.09 -0.98
CA TYR A 57 3.92 -4.97 -0.32
C TYR A 57 4.88 -3.79 -0.34
N MET A 58 4.52 -2.72 -1.04
CA MET A 58 5.38 -1.57 -1.23
C MET A 58 4.65 -0.29 -0.81
N VAL A 59 5.43 0.67 -0.31
CA VAL A 59 4.92 1.97 0.15
C VAL A 59 5.82 3.07 -0.37
N ALA A 60 5.23 4.15 -0.91
CA ALA A 60 5.96 5.37 -1.25
C ALA A 60 5.12 6.61 -0.96
N ALA A 61 5.77 7.79 -0.96
CA ALA A 61 5.05 9.04 -1.00
C ALA A 61 4.17 9.09 -2.27
N ALA A 62 2.95 9.60 -2.13
CA ALA A 62 2.20 10.04 -3.30
C ALA A 62 2.88 11.31 -3.84
N GLY A 63 3.11 11.36 -5.15
CA GLY A 63 3.58 12.56 -5.84
C GLY A 63 2.49 13.62 -5.94
#